data_AF-A0A9P5S9G3-F1
#
_entry.id   AF-A0A9P5S9G3-F1
#
_cell.length_a   1.000
_cell.length_b   1.000
_cell.length_c   1.000
_cell.angle_alpha   90.00
_cell.angle_beta   90.00
_cell.angle_gamma   90.00
#
_symmetry.space_group_name_H-M   'P 1'
#
loop_
_entity.id
_entity.type
_entity.pdbx_description
1 polymer ?
#
loop_
_entity_poly.entity_id
_entity_poly.type
_entity_poly.pdbx_seq_one_letter_code
_entity_poly.pdbx_strand_id
1 'polypeptide(L)'
;MPSFKHYNLEKQSVEVPGTRTPGATGKHVGFADALVTNIREAPQLKTLYEIWQNSVTKYGDNDFLGHRPYNTVAQTYGGYTWETYKQINQRVSAFGSGVMHLNEVLLGNKQLNRWSLGIWSHGRPEWFISEMACNTYNLVSVALYDTLGPDAVEYIVNHAEIQIVVASANHIASLLENAEKLPGLKAIISMDSLHDTVPVPGATSASQVLRAWGNQKGIKVFDFHEIESLGAEFPRKHLPPQNHEVASLCYTSGTTGQPKGAMLTHQNFVATIATNREGMNLTEEDVLISFLPLAHIMGRVIDACCMYGGAKIGYFRGDILMLLEDVAELRPTFFPAVPRLLNRIYAKLVASTIEAPGLVGALARRGVAAKMANLAAGKGVNHALWDRLLFNKVKMALG
;
A
#
# COMPACT_ATOMS: atom_id res chain seq x y z
N MET A 1 -24.70 -8.48 -21.91
CA MET A 1 -24.14 -7.12 -21.75
C MET A 1 -22.83 -7.07 -22.52
N PRO A 2 -22.51 -5.98 -23.24
CA PRO A 2 -21.31 -5.95 -24.07
C PRO A 2 -20.07 -6.10 -23.18
N SER A 3 -19.28 -7.14 -23.42
CA SER A 3 -17.98 -7.31 -22.78
C SER A 3 -17.05 -6.21 -23.25
N PHE A 4 -16.19 -5.68 -22.37
CA PHE A 4 -15.10 -4.73 -22.69
C PHE A 4 -14.07 -5.22 -23.73
N LYS A 5 -14.28 -6.38 -24.37
CA LYS A 5 -13.42 -6.96 -25.42
C LYS A 5 -13.22 -6.06 -26.65
N HIS A 6 -14.00 -4.99 -26.81
CA HIS A 6 -13.84 -4.02 -27.90
C HIS A 6 -13.74 -2.59 -27.35
N TYR A 7 -12.66 -2.29 -26.62
CA TYR A 7 -12.34 -0.94 -26.20
C TYR A 7 -11.86 -0.13 -27.42
N ASN A 8 -12.68 0.81 -27.90
CA ASN A 8 -12.27 1.71 -28.96
C ASN A 8 -11.29 2.74 -28.36
N LEU A 9 -10.00 2.63 -28.66
CA LEU A 9 -8.99 3.55 -28.13
C LEU A 9 -9.17 5.01 -28.61
N GLU A 10 -9.92 5.24 -29.69
CA GLU A 10 -10.28 6.58 -30.17
C GLU A 10 -11.52 7.16 -29.46
N LYS A 11 -12.24 6.32 -28.72
CA LYS A 11 -13.45 6.69 -27.99
C LYS A 11 -13.38 6.01 -26.63
N GLN A 12 -12.68 6.65 -25.68
CA GLN A 12 -12.47 6.13 -24.31
C GLN A 12 -13.41 6.76 -23.27
N SER A 13 -14.06 7.87 -23.63
CA SER A 13 -15.14 8.47 -22.85
C SER A 13 -16.14 9.19 -23.77
N VAL A 14 -17.34 9.42 -23.25
CA VAL A 14 -18.36 10.27 -23.87
C VAL A 14 -18.57 11.50 -23.01
N GLU A 15 -18.64 12.67 -23.64
CA GLU A 15 -19.01 13.90 -22.94
C GLU A 15 -20.46 13.78 -22.48
N VAL A 16 -20.70 14.04 -21.19
CA VAL A 16 -22.03 14.12 -20.62
C VAL A 16 -22.73 15.35 -21.21
N PRO A 17 -23.87 15.19 -21.91
CA PRO A 17 -24.56 16.29 -22.57
C PRO A 17 -24.83 17.47 -21.62
N GLY A 18 -24.59 18.70 -22.08
CA GLY A 18 -24.88 19.93 -21.33
C GLY A 18 -23.88 20.29 -20.22
N THR A 19 -22.78 19.55 -20.06
CA THR A 19 -21.80 19.82 -18.99
C THR A 19 -20.66 20.76 -19.39
N ARG A 20 -20.54 21.07 -20.67
CA ARG A 20 -19.51 22.00 -21.19
C ARG A 20 -19.90 23.44 -20.95
N THR A 21 -18.98 24.21 -20.38
CA THR A 21 -19.11 25.65 -20.16
C THR A 21 -18.00 26.41 -20.91
N PRO A 22 -18.18 27.71 -21.23
CA PRO A 22 -17.13 28.50 -21.87
C PRO A 22 -15.83 28.46 -21.05
N GLY A 23 -14.74 28.00 -21.67
CA GLY A 23 -13.42 27.88 -21.03
C GLY A 23 -13.16 26.58 -20.26
N ALA A 24 -14.12 25.65 -20.19
CA ALA A 24 -13.93 24.34 -19.55
C ALA A 24 -14.24 23.18 -20.51
N THR A 25 -13.60 22.03 -20.26
CA THR A 25 -14.00 20.77 -20.90
C THR A 25 -15.35 20.31 -20.33
N GLY A 26 -16.16 19.64 -21.17
CA GLY A 26 -17.33 18.93 -20.63
C GLY A 26 -16.90 17.82 -19.68
N LYS A 27 -17.80 17.41 -18.78
CA LYS A 27 -17.57 16.24 -17.94
C LYS A 27 -17.65 15.00 -18.83
N HIS A 28 -16.64 14.15 -18.78
CA HIS A 28 -16.59 12.93 -19.58
C HIS A 28 -16.81 11.70 -18.69
N VAL A 29 -17.56 10.71 -19.18
CA VAL A 29 -17.80 9.43 -18.51
C VAL A 29 -17.31 8.29 -19.39
N GLY A 30 -16.77 7.22 -18.77
CA GLY A 30 -16.41 6.00 -19.49
C GLY A 30 -17.65 5.29 -20.07
N PHE A 31 -17.45 4.34 -20.98
CA PHE A 31 -18.49 3.56 -21.69
C PHE A 31 -19.33 2.60 -20.81
N ALA A 32 -19.42 2.84 -19.50
CA ALA A 32 -20.31 2.06 -18.65
C ALA A 32 -21.73 2.65 -18.72
N ASP A 33 -22.69 1.86 -19.22
CA ASP A 33 -24.11 2.22 -19.27
C ASP A 33 -24.72 2.55 -17.88
N ALA A 34 -24.03 2.14 -16.81
CA ALA A 34 -24.36 2.41 -15.42
C ALA A 34 -23.09 2.45 -14.55
N LEU A 35 -23.20 3.03 -13.35
CA LEU A 35 -22.14 3.01 -12.35
C LEU A 35 -21.74 1.56 -12.01
N VAL A 36 -20.46 1.24 -12.13
CA VAL A 36 -19.92 -0.06 -11.71
C VAL A 36 -19.78 -0.06 -10.20
N THR A 37 -20.67 -0.77 -9.50
CA THR A 37 -20.68 -0.82 -8.04
C THR A 37 -20.16 -2.14 -7.47
N ASN A 38 -20.08 -3.19 -8.29
CA ASN A 38 -19.67 -4.54 -7.88
C ASN A 38 -18.89 -5.22 -9.01
N ILE A 39 -18.10 -6.23 -8.64
CA ILE A 39 -17.33 -7.05 -9.58
C ILE A 39 -18.30 -7.94 -10.36
N ARG A 40 -18.33 -7.84 -11.69
CA ARG A 40 -19.36 -8.48 -12.53
C ARG A 40 -19.32 -10.00 -12.47
N GLU A 41 -18.12 -10.57 -12.47
CA GLU A 41 -17.91 -12.02 -12.40
C GLU A 41 -18.06 -12.59 -11.00
N ALA A 42 -18.16 -11.73 -9.97
CA ALA A 42 -18.28 -12.12 -8.58
C ALA A 42 -19.18 -11.14 -7.78
N PRO A 43 -20.46 -10.98 -8.16
CA PRO A 43 -21.35 -9.96 -7.59
C PRO A 43 -21.70 -10.20 -6.11
N GLN A 44 -21.42 -11.39 -5.59
CA GLN A 44 -21.54 -11.72 -4.17
C GLN A 44 -20.45 -11.09 -3.30
N LEU A 45 -19.31 -10.67 -3.88
CA LEU A 45 -18.21 -10.03 -3.14
C LEU A 45 -18.52 -8.55 -2.97
N LYS A 46 -18.97 -8.16 -1.78
CA LYS A 46 -19.47 -6.82 -1.45
C LYS A 46 -18.59 -6.10 -0.43
N THR A 47 -17.58 -6.76 0.12
CA THR A 47 -16.65 -6.21 1.09
C THR A 47 -15.21 -6.60 0.83
N LEU A 48 -14.27 -5.84 1.40
CA LEU A 48 -12.85 -6.19 1.39
C LEU A 48 -12.60 -7.54 2.09
N TYR A 49 -13.36 -7.84 3.15
CA TYR A 49 -13.31 -9.13 3.83
C TYR A 49 -13.69 -10.28 2.88
N GLU A 50 -14.81 -10.17 2.17
CA GLU A 50 -15.25 -11.20 1.23
C GLU A 50 -14.27 -11.36 0.06
N ILE A 51 -13.73 -10.26 -0.47
CA ILE A 51 -12.67 -10.31 -1.49
C ILE A 51 -11.46 -11.06 -0.96
N TRP A 52 -10.98 -10.72 0.24
CA TRP A 52 -9.84 -11.37 0.87
C TRP A 52 -10.09 -12.88 1.07
N GLN A 53 -11.22 -13.27 1.66
CA GLN A 53 -11.55 -14.69 1.86
C GLN A 53 -11.69 -15.45 0.54
N ASN A 54 -12.25 -14.83 -0.50
CA ASN A 54 -12.29 -15.40 -1.84
C ASN A 54 -10.88 -15.61 -2.42
N SER A 55 -9.99 -14.62 -2.28
CA SER A 55 -8.61 -14.72 -2.76
C SER A 55 -7.83 -15.80 -2.02
N VAL A 56 -7.95 -15.88 -0.69
CA VAL A 56 -7.33 -16.95 0.11
C VAL A 56 -7.84 -18.33 -0.31
N THR A 57 -9.14 -18.46 -0.61
CA THR A 57 -9.73 -19.72 -1.06
C THR A 57 -9.18 -20.15 -2.44
N LYS A 58 -8.98 -19.19 -3.35
CA LYS A 58 -8.52 -19.48 -4.72
C LYS A 58 -7.00 -19.64 -4.85
N TYR A 59 -6.24 -18.85 -4.09
CA TYR A 59 -4.80 -18.66 -4.28
C TYR A 59 -3.99 -18.99 -3.02
N GLY A 60 -4.57 -19.73 -2.06
CA GLY A 60 -4.02 -19.93 -0.71
C GLY A 60 -2.55 -20.33 -0.65
N ASP A 61 -2.11 -21.21 -1.56
CA ASP A 61 -0.73 -21.72 -1.58
C ASP A 61 0.22 -20.88 -2.46
N ASN A 62 -0.29 -19.84 -3.13
CA ASN A 62 0.53 -18.91 -3.92
C ASN A 62 1.21 -17.90 -3.00
N ASP A 63 2.44 -17.50 -3.34
CA ASP A 63 3.10 -16.34 -2.73
C ASP A 63 2.22 -15.10 -2.83
N PHE A 64 2.23 -14.27 -1.81
CA PHE A 64 1.45 -13.05 -1.77
C PHE A 64 2.28 -11.84 -1.35
N LEU A 65 2.66 -11.73 -0.07
CA LEU A 65 3.39 -10.56 0.41
C LEU A 65 4.89 -10.87 0.44
N GLY A 66 5.66 -10.01 -0.22
CA GLY A 66 7.10 -10.10 -0.33
C GLY A 66 7.78 -8.89 0.29
N HIS A 67 8.90 -9.11 0.98
CA HIS A 67 9.78 -8.05 1.45
C HIS A 67 11.23 -8.47 1.35
N ARG A 68 12.16 -7.50 1.39
CA ARG A 68 13.60 -7.77 1.42
C ARG A 68 14.09 -7.73 2.87
N PRO A 69 14.57 -8.84 3.45
CA PRO A 69 15.09 -8.83 4.80
C PRO A 69 16.41 -8.05 4.86
N TYR A 70 16.57 -7.23 5.89
CA TYR A 70 17.80 -6.49 6.15
C TYR A 70 18.75 -7.34 6.99
N ASN A 71 19.96 -7.59 6.49
CA ASN A 71 21.02 -8.24 7.25
C ASN A 71 21.81 -7.18 8.02
N THR A 72 21.67 -7.15 9.34
CA THR A 72 22.32 -6.16 10.21
C THR A 72 23.84 -6.32 10.27
N VAL A 73 24.36 -7.54 10.11
CA VAL A 73 25.80 -7.82 10.12
C VAL A 73 26.45 -7.40 8.80
N ALA A 74 25.83 -7.76 7.68
CA ALA A 74 26.34 -7.43 6.34
C ALA A 74 25.94 -6.01 5.89
N GLN A 75 25.04 -5.34 6.61
CA GLN A 75 24.45 -4.04 6.27
C GLN A 75 23.88 -3.98 4.85
N THR A 76 23.25 -5.07 4.41
CA THR A 76 22.70 -5.21 3.06
C THR A 76 21.32 -5.83 3.09
N TYR A 77 20.53 -5.56 2.05
CA TYR A 77 19.24 -6.19 1.83
C TYR A 77 19.42 -7.48 1.04
N GLY A 78 18.79 -8.56 1.52
CA GLY A 78 18.68 -9.82 0.78
C GLY A 78 17.74 -9.72 -0.43
N GLY A 79 17.52 -10.86 -1.09
CA GLY A 79 16.45 -11.01 -2.08
C GLY A 79 15.06 -11.03 -1.44
N TYR A 80 14.01 -11.00 -2.25
CA TYR A 80 12.64 -11.05 -1.75
C TYR A 80 12.33 -12.39 -1.07
N THR A 81 11.82 -12.32 0.16
CA THR A 81 11.21 -13.45 0.87
C THR A 81 9.70 -13.29 0.87
N TRP A 82 8.98 -14.39 0.68
CA TRP A 82 7.55 -14.41 0.41
C TRP A 82 6.77 -15.19 1.47
N GLU A 83 5.56 -14.71 1.75
CA GLU A 83 4.54 -15.42 2.52
C GLU A 83 3.32 -15.65 1.64
N THR A 84 2.72 -16.83 1.73
CA THR A 84 1.56 -17.21 0.92
C THR A 84 0.27 -16.53 1.38
N TYR A 85 -0.74 -16.48 0.51
CA TYR A 85 -2.09 -16.00 0.89
C TYR A 85 -2.61 -16.68 2.16
N LYS A 86 -2.39 -17.99 2.31
CA LYS A 86 -2.81 -18.77 3.49
C LYS A 86 -2.04 -18.39 4.75
N GLN A 87 -0.72 -18.21 4.66
CA GLN A 87 0.10 -17.75 5.80
C GLN A 87 -0.32 -16.35 6.24
N ILE A 88 -0.49 -15.43 5.29
CA ILE A 88 -0.97 -14.07 5.57
C ILE A 88 -2.37 -14.09 6.17
N ASN A 89 -3.27 -14.98 5.73
CA ASN A 89 -4.60 -15.09 6.32
C ASN A 89 -4.55 -15.56 7.79
N GLN A 90 -3.65 -16.50 8.11
CA GLN A 90 -3.43 -16.92 9.50
C GLN A 90 -2.92 -15.74 10.35
N ARG A 91 -1.96 -14.96 9.83
CA ARG A 91 -1.43 -13.76 10.50
C ARG A 91 -2.50 -12.69 10.68
N VAL A 92 -3.35 -12.43 9.69
CA VAL A 92 -4.49 -11.51 9.78
C VAL A 92 -5.45 -11.91 10.89
N SER A 93 -5.83 -13.19 10.94
CA SER A 93 -6.73 -13.72 11.98
C SER A 93 -6.11 -13.62 13.38
N ALA A 94 -4.82 -13.98 13.50
CA ALA A 94 -4.07 -13.92 14.75
C ALA A 94 -3.89 -12.47 15.22
N PHE A 95 -3.31 -11.60 14.40
CA PHE A 95 -3.12 -10.18 14.71
C PHE A 95 -4.43 -9.51 15.10
N GLY A 96 -5.50 -9.68 14.31
CA GLY A 96 -6.79 -9.08 14.62
C GLY A 96 -7.43 -9.62 15.91
N SER A 97 -7.31 -10.93 16.20
CA SER A 97 -7.75 -11.48 17.50
C SER A 97 -6.98 -10.85 18.66
N GLY A 98 -5.66 -10.67 18.50
CA GLY A 98 -4.79 -10.05 19.49
C GLY A 98 -5.14 -8.59 19.74
N VAL A 99 -5.35 -7.81 18.68
CA VAL A 99 -5.81 -6.40 18.77
C VAL A 99 -7.15 -6.32 19.49
N MET A 100 -8.09 -7.22 19.19
CA MET A 100 -9.39 -7.27 19.84
C MET A 100 -9.29 -7.64 21.32
N HIS A 101 -8.44 -8.60 21.67
CA HIS A 101 -8.13 -8.93 23.06
C HIS A 101 -7.49 -7.76 23.81
N LEU A 102 -6.52 -7.10 23.17
CA LEU A 102 -5.85 -5.93 23.73
C LEU A 102 -6.84 -4.79 24.01
N ASN A 103 -7.75 -4.51 23.09
CA ASN A 103 -8.82 -3.53 23.28
C ASN A 103 -9.73 -3.90 24.47
N GLU A 104 -10.14 -5.17 24.59
CA GLU A 104 -10.99 -5.61 25.72
C GLU A 104 -10.28 -5.43 27.07
N VAL A 105 -9.02 -5.84 27.17
CA VAL A 105 -8.26 -5.81 28.42
C VAL A 105 -7.78 -4.39 28.79
N LEU A 106 -7.24 -3.63 27.83
CA LEU A 106 -6.68 -2.30 28.12
C LEU A 106 -7.73 -1.20 28.16
N LEU A 107 -8.71 -1.24 27.25
CA LEU A 107 -9.66 -0.14 27.06
C LEU A 107 -10.97 -0.40 27.82
N GLY A 108 -11.21 -1.62 28.30
CA GLY A 108 -12.47 -2.02 28.92
C GLY A 108 -13.67 -1.83 27.99
N ASN A 109 -13.40 -1.70 26.69
CA ASN A 109 -14.40 -1.31 25.72
C ASN A 109 -15.26 -2.52 25.36
N LYS A 110 -16.52 -2.49 25.83
CA LYS A 110 -17.53 -3.51 25.50
C LYS A 110 -18.17 -3.29 24.13
N GLN A 111 -17.87 -2.17 23.44
CA GLN A 111 -18.24 -2.01 22.03
C GLN A 111 -17.21 -2.74 21.17
N LEU A 112 -17.64 -3.88 20.64
CA LEU A 112 -16.74 -4.90 20.09
C LEU A 112 -16.46 -4.77 18.60
N ASN A 113 -17.07 -3.84 17.85
CA ASN A 113 -17.10 -3.98 16.40
C ASN A 113 -17.08 -2.70 15.58
N ARG A 114 -16.66 -1.55 16.14
CA ARG A 114 -16.44 -0.31 15.36
C ARG A 114 -15.63 0.73 16.12
N TRP A 115 -14.32 0.65 16.01
CA TRP A 115 -13.39 1.67 16.51
C TRP A 115 -12.19 1.76 15.57
N SER A 116 -11.39 2.81 15.74
CA SER A 116 -10.30 3.15 14.83
C SER A 116 -8.95 2.58 15.27
N LEU A 117 -8.29 1.86 14.35
CA LEU A 117 -6.90 1.46 14.49
C LEU A 117 -6.02 2.37 13.64
N GLY A 118 -5.12 3.11 14.28
CA GLY A 118 -4.15 3.95 13.57
C GLY A 118 -3.04 3.10 12.98
N ILE A 119 -2.57 3.44 11.78
CA ILE A 119 -1.44 2.76 11.13
C ILE A 119 -0.45 3.82 10.63
N TRP A 120 0.81 3.77 11.06
CA TRP A 120 1.84 4.76 10.72
C TRP A 120 3.19 4.12 10.36
N SER A 121 3.46 3.96 9.07
CA SER A 121 4.63 3.30 8.50
C SER A 121 4.63 3.48 6.98
N HIS A 122 5.74 3.15 6.34
CA HIS A 122 5.78 2.90 4.90
C HIS A 122 5.08 1.56 4.56
N GLY A 123 4.87 1.31 3.26
CA GLY A 123 4.27 0.06 2.79
C GLY A 123 5.16 -1.14 3.09
N ARG A 124 4.63 -2.11 3.85
CA ARG A 124 5.28 -3.36 4.26
C ARG A 124 4.22 -4.41 4.61
N PRO A 125 4.57 -5.71 4.74
CA PRO A 125 3.59 -6.76 5.02
C PRO A 125 2.72 -6.51 6.26
N GLU A 126 3.31 -6.00 7.34
CA GLU A 126 2.61 -5.68 8.59
C GLU A 126 1.51 -4.62 8.40
N TRP A 127 1.69 -3.69 7.45
CA TRP A 127 0.67 -2.70 7.10
C TRP A 127 -0.56 -3.39 6.51
N PHE A 128 -0.35 -4.27 5.53
CA PHE A 128 -1.44 -5.03 4.90
C PHE A 128 -2.16 -5.89 5.93
N ILE A 129 -1.41 -6.60 6.79
CA ILE A 129 -1.97 -7.45 7.83
C ILE A 129 -2.82 -6.63 8.80
N SER A 130 -2.34 -5.46 9.22
CA SER A 130 -3.08 -4.55 10.10
C SER A 130 -4.39 -4.08 9.47
N GLU A 131 -4.35 -3.69 8.20
CA GLU A 131 -5.53 -3.25 7.47
C GLU A 131 -6.55 -4.38 7.25
N MET A 132 -6.09 -5.56 6.84
CA MET A 132 -6.98 -6.71 6.67
C MET A 132 -7.52 -7.24 7.98
N ALA A 133 -6.78 -7.10 9.10
CA ALA A 133 -7.31 -7.36 10.42
C ALA A 133 -8.46 -6.40 10.75
N CYS A 134 -8.33 -5.10 10.43
CA CYS A 134 -9.45 -4.18 10.57
C CYS A 134 -10.67 -4.64 9.76
N ASN A 135 -10.48 -4.98 8.49
CA ASN A 135 -11.57 -5.46 7.64
C ASN A 135 -12.19 -6.78 8.14
N THR A 136 -11.43 -7.62 8.82
CA THR A 136 -11.87 -8.93 9.34
C THR A 136 -12.67 -8.82 10.64
N TYR A 137 -12.40 -7.80 11.44
CA TYR A 137 -13.05 -7.57 12.75
C TYR A 137 -13.93 -6.31 12.78
N ASN A 138 -14.34 -5.81 11.62
CA ASN A 138 -15.16 -4.61 11.44
C ASN A 138 -14.58 -3.34 12.11
N LEU A 139 -13.26 -3.20 12.11
CA LEU A 139 -12.59 -2.01 12.60
C LEU A 139 -12.35 -1.02 11.46
N VAL A 140 -12.15 0.24 11.81
CA VAL A 140 -11.86 1.31 10.85
C VAL A 140 -10.35 1.55 10.81
N SER A 141 -9.68 1.25 9.70
CA SER A 141 -8.26 1.60 9.57
C SER A 141 -8.09 3.10 9.35
N VAL A 142 -7.17 3.74 10.06
CA VAL A 142 -6.86 5.16 9.91
C VAL A 142 -5.39 5.30 9.59
N ALA A 143 -5.09 5.68 8.36
CA ALA A 143 -3.70 5.82 7.94
C ALA A 143 -3.14 7.18 8.35
N LEU A 144 -2.01 7.16 9.05
CA LEU A 144 -1.22 8.33 9.42
C LEU A 144 -0.11 8.52 8.38
N TYR A 145 0.15 9.77 8.00
CA TYR A 145 0.98 10.07 6.84
C TYR A 145 2.09 11.08 7.15
N ASP A 146 3.35 10.68 6.92
CA ASP A 146 4.54 11.51 7.17
C ASP A 146 4.49 12.88 6.51
N THR A 147 3.92 12.95 5.30
CA THR A 147 3.91 14.18 4.51
C THR A 147 2.96 15.25 5.04
N LEU A 148 2.07 14.90 5.98
CA LEU A 148 1.17 15.86 6.62
C LEU A 148 1.84 16.59 7.79
N GLY A 149 2.98 16.10 8.28
CA GLY A 149 3.71 16.67 9.41
C GLY A 149 3.19 16.23 10.78
N PRO A 150 3.96 16.47 11.86
CA PRO A 150 3.65 15.99 13.21
C PRO A 150 2.36 16.58 13.78
N ASP A 151 2.07 17.86 13.53
CA ASP A 151 0.84 18.52 14.01
C ASP A 151 -0.42 17.88 13.41
N ALA A 152 -0.33 17.40 12.16
CA ALA A 152 -1.43 16.69 11.53
C ALA A 152 -1.65 15.31 12.15
N VAL A 153 -0.58 14.60 12.53
CA VAL A 153 -0.70 13.30 13.20
C VAL A 153 -1.38 13.47 14.56
N GLU A 154 -0.97 14.47 15.35
CA GLU A 154 -1.62 14.81 16.61
C GLU A 154 -3.12 15.06 16.41
N TYR A 155 -3.46 15.93 15.46
CA TYR A 155 -4.86 16.22 15.12
C TYR A 155 -5.62 14.95 14.72
N ILE A 156 -5.06 14.12 13.84
CA ILE A 156 -5.73 12.91 13.33
C ILE A 156 -5.97 11.89 14.43
N VAL A 157 -4.97 11.63 15.28
CA VAL A 157 -5.09 10.68 16.40
C VAL A 157 -6.23 11.09 17.34
N ASN A 158 -6.32 12.39 17.66
CA ASN A 158 -7.40 12.90 18.49
C ASN A 158 -8.75 12.91 17.76
N HIS A 159 -8.81 13.39 16.51
CA HIS A 159 -10.04 13.55 15.75
C HIS A 159 -10.68 12.21 15.34
N ALA A 160 -9.87 11.18 15.07
CA ALA A 160 -10.35 9.83 14.82
C ALA A 160 -10.42 8.96 16.09
N GLU A 161 -10.25 9.56 17.28
CA GLU A 161 -10.34 8.88 18.58
C GLU A 161 -9.47 7.61 18.65
N ILE A 162 -8.27 7.67 18.06
CA ILE A 162 -7.39 6.51 17.94
C ILE A 162 -6.79 6.18 19.31
N GLN A 163 -7.06 4.97 19.80
CA GLN A 163 -6.55 4.49 21.09
C GLN A 163 -5.36 3.53 20.93
N ILE A 164 -5.22 2.91 19.76
CA ILE A 164 -4.15 1.98 19.43
C ILE A 164 -3.55 2.38 18.08
N VAL A 165 -2.23 2.55 18.03
CA VAL A 165 -1.48 2.84 16.80
C VAL A 165 -0.52 1.71 16.50
N VAL A 166 -0.59 1.14 15.30
CA VAL A 166 0.43 0.24 14.75
C VAL A 166 1.44 1.09 13.99
N ALA A 167 2.71 1.07 14.37
CA ALA A 167 3.71 1.98 13.82
C ALA A 167 5.05 1.31 13.55
N SER A 168 5.80 1.79 12.56
CA SER A 168 7.23 1.49 12.48
C SER A 168 8.00 2.18 13.61
N ALA A 169 9.12 1.59 14.02
CA ALA A 169 9.88 1.98 15.21
C ALA A 169 10.30 3.46 15.20
N ASN A 170 10.60 4.02 14.03
CA ASN A 170 10.97 5.43 13.85
C ASN A 170 9.86 6.42 14.24
N HIS A 171 8.59 5.99 14.30
CA HIS A 171 7.47 6.84 14.71
C HIS A 171 7.09 6.70 16.19
N ILE A 172 7.55 5.64 16.87
CA ILE A 172 7.19 5.37 18.27
C ILE A 172 7.66 6.50 19.19
N ALA A 173 8.92 6.96 19.03
CA ALA A 173 9.45 8.06 19.81
C ALA A 173 8.60 9.33 19.66
N SER A 174 8.20 9.68 18.43
CA SER A 174 7.35 10.83 18.16
C SER A 174 5.99 10.76 18.87
N LEU A 175 5.39 9.57 18.97
CA LEU A 175 4.13 9.37 19.69
C LEU A 175 4.31 9.51 21.21
N LEU A 176 5.41 8.99 21.75
CA LEU A 176 5.72 9.05 23.19
C LEU A 176 6.12 10.47 23.64
N GLU A 177 6.85 11.21 22.82
CA GLU A 177 7.19 12.63 23.06
C GLU A 177 5.93 13.50 23.14
N ASN A 178 4.94 13.23 22.29
CA ASN A 178 3.69 13.97 22.22
C ASN A 178 2.56 13.36 23.05
N ALA A 179 2.84 12.39 23.92
CA ALA A 179 1.81 11.65 24.68
C ALA A 179 0.85 12.55 25.47
N GLU A 180 1.32 13.69 25.99
CA GLU A 180 0.52 14.67 26.74
C GLU A 180 -0.57 15.34 25.87
N LYS A 181 -0.35 15.38 24.55
CA LYS A 181 -1.31 15.88 23.56
C LYS A 181 -2.17 14.79 22.95
N LEU A 182 -1.93 13.53 23.31
CA LEU A 182 -2.61 12.34 22.81
C LEU A 182 -3.34 11.58 23.94
N PRO A 183 -4.25 12.23 24.68
CA PRO A 183 -4.84 11.64 25.90
C PRO A 183 -5.62 10.34 25.65
N GLY A 184 -6.11 10.13 24.42
CA GLY A 184 -6.81 8.92 23.98
C GLY A 184 -5.90 7.73 23.70
N LEU A 185 -4.62 7.95 23.36
CA LEU A 185 -3.68 6.90 22.98
C LEU A 185 -3.30 6.05 24.19
N LYS A 186 -3.53 4.73 24.12
CA LYS A 186 -3.26 3.78 25.20
C LYS A 186 -2.25 2.71 24.83
N ALA A 187 -2.13 2.38 23.56
CA ALA A 187 -1.17 1.39 23.10
C ALA A 187 -0.51 1.75 21.77
N ILE A 188 0.75 1.35 21.63
CA ILE A 188 1.51 1.38 20.38
C ILE A 188 1.99 -0.04 20.09
N ILE A 189 1.78 -0.50 18.86
CA ILE A 189 2.23 -1.80 18.38
C ILE A 189 3.33 -1.55 17.34
N SER A 190 4.56 -1.96 17.65
CA SER A 190 5.72 -1.82 16.78
C SER A 190 5.68 -2.85 15.65
N MET A 191 5.77 -2.40 14.40
CA MET A 191 5.96 -3.28 13.22
C MET A 191 7.41 -3.79 13.10
N ASP A 192 8.35 -3.15 13.80
CA ASP A 192 9.73 -3.59 13.84
C ASP A 192 9.96 -4.39 15.12
N SER A 193 10.79 -5.44 15.02
CA SER A 193 11.08 -6.32 16.14
C SER A 193 11.65 -5.55 17.33
N LEU A 194 10.97 -5.70 18.46
CA LEU A 194 11.38 -5.26 19.79
C LEU A 194 12.06 -6.40 20.57
N HIS A 195 12.52 -7.45 19.88
CA HIS A 195 13.34 -8.48 20.49
C HIS A 195 14.82 -8.11 20.46
N ASP A 196 15.49 -8.30 21.59
CA ASP A 196 16.94 -8.14 21.67
C ASP A 196 17.63 -9.30 20.97
N THR A 197 18.19 -9.06 19.79
CA THR A 197 19.14 -9.99 19.20
C THR A 197 20.49 -9.79 19.88
N VAL A 198 20.70 -10.55 20.96
CA VAL A 198 21.88 -10.63 21.83
C VAL A 198 21.94 -9.55 22.93
N PRO A 199 21.80 -9.92 24.22
CA PRO A 199 22.10 -9.03 25.34
C PRO A 199 23.59 -8.66 25.29
N VAL A 200 23.90 -7.39 25.01
CA VAL A 200 25.26 -6.86 25.19
C VAL A 200 25.39 -6.46 26.66
N PRO A 201 26.32 -7.05 27.44
CA PRO A 201 26.52 -6.67 28.83
C PRO A 201 26.80 -5.16 28.95
N GLY A 202 25.95 -4.44 29.68
CA GLY A 202 26.05 -3.00 29.89
C GLY A 202 25.27 -2.11 28.90
N ALA A 203 24.60 -2.68 27.88
CA ALA A 203 23.71 -1.93 27.00
C ALA A 203 22.24 -2.11 27.43
N THR A 204 21.52 -1.01 27.62
CA THR A 204 20.05 -1.07 27.76
C THR A 204 19.45 -1.33 26.38
N SER A 205 18.62 -2.35 26.29
CA SER A 205 17.85 -2.66 25.10
C SER A 205 16.99 -1.48 24.64
N ALA A 206 17.00 -1.18 23.34
CA ALA A 206 16.10 -0.18 22.76
C ALA A 206 14.62 -0.52 23.03
N SER A 207 14.28 -1.81 23.04
CA SER A 207 12.95 -2.30 23.41
C SER A 207 12.60 -1.99 24.87
N GLN A 208 13.52 -2.25 25.80
CA GLN A 208 13.31 -1.92 27.21
C GLN A 208 13.15 -0.41 27.43
N VAL A 209 13.93 0.41 26.73
CA VAL A 209 13.81 1.88 26.79
C VAL A 209 12.44 2.33 26.30
N LEU A 210 12.00 1.87 25.13
CA LEU A 210 10.69 2.26 24.57
C LEU A 210 9.53 1.82 25.46
N ARG A 211 9.58 0.60 26.02
CA ARG A 211 8.54 0.10 26.93
C ARG A 211 8.52 0.85 28.26
N ALA A 212 9.69 1.16 28.82
CA ALA A 212 9.79 1.94 30.06
C ALA A 212 9.26 3.37 29.86
N TRP A 213 9.64 4.02 28.76
CA TRP A 213 9.14 5.36 28.40
C TRP A 213 7.63 5.35 28.17
N GLY A 214 7.12 4.37 27.43
CA GLY A 214 5.69 4.14 27.28
C GLY A 214 4.97 4.05 28.63
N ASN A 215 5.45 3.17 29.52
CA ASN A 215 4.86 3.02 30.86
C ASN A 215 4.86 4.32 31.67
N GLN A 216 5.94 5.12 31.59
CA GLN A 216 6.01 6.43 32.24
C GLN A 216 4.94 7.40 31.71
N LYS A 217 4.62 7.31 30.42
CA LYS A 217 3.58 8.11 29.75
C LYS A 217 2.18 7.46 29.82
N GLY A 218 2.03 6.30 30.46
CA GLY A 218 0.76 5.57 30.52
C GLY A 218 0.34 4.90 29.21
N ILE A 219 1.28 4.68 28.29
CA ILE A 219 1.08 4.05 26.97
C ILE A 219 1.79 2.70 26.95
N LYS A 220 1.08 1.63 26.62
CA LYS A 220 1.69 0.29 26.49
C LYS A 220 2.33 0.13 25.11
N VAL A 221 3.54 -0.41 25.06
CA VAL A 221 4.28 -0.67 23.82
C VAL A 221 4.43 -2.17 23.64
N PHE A 222 4.01 -2.69 22.48
CA PHE A 222 4.02 -4.10 22.11
C PHE A 222 4.80 -4.32 20.81
N ASP A 223 5.30 -5.54 20.63
CA ASP A 223 5.78 -6.04 19.34
C ASP A 223 4.60 -6.55 18.49
N PHE A 224 4.67 -6.46 17.17
CA PHE A 224 3.67 -7.00 16.27
C PHE A 224 3.43 -8.50 16.48
N HIS A 225 4.50 -9.28 16.63
CA HIS A 225 4.43 -10.73 16.82
C HIS A 225 3.93 -11.11 18.22
N GLU A 226 4.11 -10.25 19.23
CA GLU A 226 3.46 -10.42 20.54
C GLU A 226 1.94 -10.37 20.39
N ILE A 227 1.42 -9.45 19.57
CA ILE A 227 -0.01 -9.33 19.31
C ILE A 227 -0.54 -10.51 18.48
N GLU A 228 0.21 -10.98 17.48
CA GLU A 228 -0.14 -12.22 16.76
C GLU A 228 -0.20 -13.42 17.72
N SER A 229 0.79 -13.57 18.61
CA SER A 229 0.85 -14.66 19.58
C SER A 229 -0.32 -14.60 20.58
N LEU A 230 -0.63 -13.40 21.07
CA LEU A 230 -1.78 -13.16 21.94
C LEU A 230 -3.11 -13.54 21.26
N GLY A 231 -3.26 -13.22 19.97
CA GLY A 231 -4.47 -13.58 19.24
C GLY A 231 -4.56 -15.06 18.88
N ALA A 232 -3.42 -15.75 18.74
CA ALA A 232 -3.40 -17.21 18.61
C ALA A 232 -3.81 -17.90 19.93
N GLU A 233 -3.46 -17.31 21.08
CA GLU A 233 -3.88 -17.79 22.41
C GLU A 233 -5.36 -17.49 22.70
N PHE A 234 -5.84 -16.30 22.29
CA PHE A 234 -7.22 -15.84 22.49
C PHE A 234 -7.95 -15.62 21.16
N PRO A 235 -8.20 -16.68 20.37
CA PRO A 235 -8.80 -16.53 19.05
C PRO A 235 -10.23 -15.99 19.14
N ARG A 236 -10.57 -15.07 18.24
CA ARG A 236 -11.92 -14.54 18.09
C ARG A 236 -12.53 -14.97 16.77
N LYS A 237 -13.85 -15.15 16.78
CA LYS A 237 -14.61 -15.29 15.55
C LYS A 237 -14.51 -13.99 14.75
N HIS A 238 -14.25 -14.10 13.44
CA HIS A 238 -14.30 -12.95 12.53
C HIS A 238 -15.64 -12.23 12.65
N LEU A 239 -15.64 -10.91 12.45
CA LEU A 239 -16.82 -10.07 12.45
C LEU A 239 -16.94 -9.41 11.07
N PRO A 240 -17.46 -10.13 10.05
CA PRO A 240 -17.53 -9.61 8.70
C PRO A 240 -18.37 -8.32 8.64
N PRO A 241 -17.88 -7.27 7.96
CA PRO A 241 -18.57 -6.00 7.83
C PRO A 241 -19.72 -6.09 6.82
N GLN A 242 -20.61 -5.10 6.84
CA GLN A 242 -21.54 -4.81 5.74
C GLN A 242 -20.89 -3.84 4.74
N ASN A 243 -21.34 -3.88 3.50
CA ASN A 243 -20.76 -3.11 2.39
C ASN A 243 -20.78 -1.58 2.60
N HIS A 244 -21.80 -1.05 3.26
CA HIS A 244 -21.96 0.38 3.54
C HIS A 244 -21.16 0.85 4.76
N GLU A 245 -20.52 -0.06 5.50
CA GLU A 245 -19.71 0.30 6.66
C GLU A 245 -18.37 0.88 6.22
N VAL A 246 -17.88 1.85 7.01
CA VAL A 246 -16.59 2.51 6.78
C VAL A 246 -15.48 1.50 7.02
N ALA A 247 -14.70 1.20 5.98
CA ALA A 247 -13.50 0.38 6.08
C ALA A 247 -12.30 1.21 6.53
N SER A 248 -12.27 2.49 6.12
CA SER A 248 -11.12 3.34 6.41
C SER A 248 -11.40 4.84 6.38
N LEU A 249 -10.63 5.59 7.16
CA LEU A 249 -10.47 7.03 7.05
C LEU A 249 -9.15 7.35 6.34
N CYS A 250 -9.23 8.09 5.24
CA CYS A 250 -8.08 8.60 4.51
C CYS A 250 -7.99 10.12 4.71
N TYR A 251 -6.99 10.58 5.45
CA TYR A 251 -6.82 12.01 5.72
C TYR A 251 -6.10 12.71 4.58
N THR A 252 -6.60 13.91 4.23
CA THR A 252 -6.04 14.73 3.16
C THR A 252 -5.73 16.13 3.67
N SER A 253 -4.62 16.70 3.21
CA SER A 253 -4.32 18.12 3.39
C SER A 253 -5.32 18.92 2.57
N GLY A 254 -6.34 19.48 3.24
CA GLY A 254 -7.25 20.42 2.59
C GLY A 254 -6.49 21.66 2.09
N THR A 255 -7.10 22.42 1.18
CA THR A 255 -6.52 23.68 0.67
C THR A 255 -6.42 24.78 1.73
N THR A 256 -7.13 24.64 2.85
CA THR A 256 -7.05 25.50 4.03
C THR A 256 -7.42 24.70 5.29
N GLY A 257 -6.57 24.72 6.33
CA GLY A 257 -6.91 24.22 7.67
C GLY A 257 -6.52 22.77 7.97
N GLN A 258 -7.11 22.22 9.04
CA GLN A 258 -6.84 20.89 9.55
C GLN A 258 -7.18 19.79 8.53
N PRO A 259 -6.45 18.65 8.52
CA PRO A 259 -6.74 17.52 7.64
C PRO A 259 -8.18 17.03 7.74
N LYS A 260 -8.77 16.59 6.62
CA LYS A 260 -10.13 16.03 6.59
C LYS A 260 -10.07 14.53 6.34
N GLY A 261 -10.75 13.75 7.17
CA GLY A 261 -10.85 12.29 7.04
C GLY A 261 -11.93 11.91 6.03
N ALA A 262 -11.54 11.51 4.83
CA ALA A 262 -12.46 10.94 3.85
C ALA A 262 -12.91 9.55 4.32
N MET A 263 -14.20 9.39 4.57
CA MET A 263 -14.81 8.11 4.94
C MET A 263 -14.94 7.23 3.69
N LEU A 264 -14.21 6.11 3.68
CA LEU A 264 -14.24 5.13 2.61
C LEU A 264 -14.92 3.85 3.10
N THR A 265 -16.07 3.56 2.50
CA THR A 265 -16.82 2.32 2.78
C THR A 265 -16.22 1.13 2.07
N HIS A 266 -16.53 -0.07 2.53
CA HIS A 266 -16.19 -1.29 1.82
C HIS A 266 -16.70 -1.29 0.36
N GLN A 267 -17.91 -0.78 0.13
CA GLN A 267 -18.48 -0.63 -1.21
C GLN A 267 -17.67 0.33 -2.09
N ASN A 268 -17.06 1.39 -1.53
CA ASN A 268 -16.18 2.26 -2.32
C ASN A 268 -14.96 1.50 -2.84
N PHE A 269 -14.33 0.66 -2.02
CA PHE A 269 -13.21 -0.18 -2.45
C PHE A 269 -13.65 -1.21 -3.50
N VAL A 270 -14.75 -1.93 -3.26
CA VAL A 270 -15.27 -2.94 -4.18
C VAL A 270 -15.63 -2.34 -5.55
N ALA A 271 -16.32 -1.20 -5.57
CA ALA A 271 -16.64 -0.49 -6.80
C ALA A 271 -15.38 -0.06 -7.56
N THR A 272 -14.35 0.37 -6.83
CA THR A 272 -13.07 0.79 -7.42
C THR A 272 -12.32 -0.41 -7.99
N ILE A 273 -12.25 -1.54 -7.28
CA ILE A 273 -11.66 -2.79 -7.77
C ILE A 273 -12.40 -3.26 -9.03
N ALA A 274 -13.73 -3.29 -8.98
CA ALA A 274 -14.57 -3.66 -10.11
C ALA A 274 -14.32 -2.78 -11.34
N THR A 275 -14.24 -1.46 -11.16
CA THR A 275 -13.95 -0.52 -12.25
C THR A 275 -12.55 -0.75 -12.83
N ASN A 276 -11.55 -0.97 -11.98
CA ASN A 276 -10.17 -1.23 -12.42
C ASN A 276 -10.05 -2.57 -13.16
N ARG A 277 -10.85 -3.58 -12.81
CA ARG A 277 -10.90 -4.88 -13.52
C ARG A 277 -11.41 -4.77 -14.95
N GLU A 278 -12.14 -3.72 -15.30
CA GLU A 278 -12.56 -3.48 -16.69
C GLU A 278 -11.41 -2.97 -17.58
N GLY A 279 -10.38 -2.36 -16.97
CA GLY A 279 -9.23 -1.79 -17.69
C GLY A 279 -7.90 -2.49 -17.44
N MET A 280 -7.81 -3.32 -16.39
CA MET A 280 -6.60 -4.04 -15.99
C MET A 280 -6.92 -5.51 -15.73
N ASN A 281 -6.15 -6.39 -16.35
CA ASN A 281 -6.28 -7.83 -16.16
C ASN A 281 -5.11 -8.38 -15.32
N LEU A 282 -5.13 -8.09 -14.02
CA LEU A 282 -4.16 -8.66 -13.07
C LEU A 282 -4.48 -10.14 -12.79
N THR A 283 -3.47 -11.00 -12.85
CA THR A 283 -3.58 -12.44 -12.59
C THR A 283 -2.57 -12.91 -11.53
N GLU A 284 -2.60 -14.19 -11.20
CA GLU A 284 -1.63 -14.84 -10.31
C GLU A 284 -0.19 -14.88 -10.86
N GLU A 285 0.00 -14.57 -12.14
CA GLU A 285 1.32 -14.45 -12.77
C GLU A 285 1.94 -13.07 -12.52
N ASP A 286 1.14 -12.10 -12.07
CA ASP A 286 1.60 -10.73 -11.90
C ASP A 286 2.31 -10.48 -10.56
N VAL A 287 3.27 -9.57 -10.61
CA VAL A 287 4.02 -9.09 -9.46
C VAL A 287 4.00 -7.57 -9.44
N LEU A 288 3.43 -7.01 -8.37
CA LEU A 288 3.41 -5.59 -8.07
C LEU A 288 4.66 -5.20 -7.27
N ILE A 289 5.31 -4.09 -7.65
CA ILE A 289 6.18 -3.33 -6.73
C ILE A 289 5.35 -2.29 -5.96
N SER A 290 5.15 -2.51 -4.66
CA SER A 290 4.40 -1.58 -3.80
C SER A 290 5.37 -0.61 -3.13
N PHE A 291 5.44 0.61 -3.67
CA PHE A 291 6.23 1.72 -3.15
C PHE A 291 5.41 3.00 -2.93
N LEU A 292 4.16 3.03 -3.42
CA LEU A 292 3.26 4.14 -3.17
C LEU A 292 2.90 4.15 -1.68
N PRO A 293 2.84 5.33 -1.04
CA PRO A 293 2.44 5.39 0.37
C PRO A 293 1.06 4.77 0.56
N LEU A 294 0.96 3.77 1.44
CA LEU A 294 -0.31 3.12 1.74
C LEU A 294 -1.24 4.00 2.60
N ALA A 295 -0.76 5.14 3.08
CA ALA A 295 -1.64 6.19 3.61
C ALA A 295 -2.46 6.90 2.52
N HIS A 296 -2.04 6.80 1.26
CA HIS A 296 -2.75 7.36 0.12
C HIS A 296 -3.63 6.29 -0.55
N ILE A 297 -4.86 6.66 -0.96
CA ILE A 297 -5.84 5.69 -1.49
C ILE A 297 -5.38 4.94 -2.74
N MET A 298 -4.57 5.58 -3.59
CA MET A 298 -4.06 4.95 -4.82
C MET A 298 -3.27 3.67 -4.53
N GLY A 299 -2.34 3.69 -3.56
CA GLY A 299 -1.55 2.51 -3.21
C GLY A 299 -2.44 1.37 -2.71
N ARG A 300 -3.38 1.69 -1.82
CA ARG A 300 -4.32 0.73 -1.22
C ARG A 300 -5.24 0.07 -2.25
N VAL A 301 -5.75 0.85 -3.20
CA VAL A 301 -6.60 0.34 -4.28
C VAL A 301 -5.82 -0.60 -5.19
N ILE A 302 -4.56 -0.27 -5.49
CA ILE A 302 -3.69 -1.10 -6.32
C ILE A 302 -3.37 -2.43 -5.61
N ASP A 303 -2.95 -2.38 -4.35
CA ASP A 303 -2.73 -3.57 -3.52
C ASP A 303 -4.02 -4.43 -3.47
N ALA A 304 -5.20 -3.82 -3.31
CA ALA A 304 -6.48 -4.53 -3.28
C ALA A 304 -6.88 -5.14 -4.64
N CYS A 305 -6.51 -4.51 -5.76
CA CYS A 305 -6.69 -5.09 -7.10
C CYS A 305 -5.79 -6.31 -7.30
N CYS A 306 -4.53 -6.24 -6.87
CA CYS A 306 -3.59 -7.37 -6.88
C CYS A 306 -4.10 -8.52 -6.00
N MET A 307 -4.57 -8.21 -4.79
CA MET A 307 -5.21 -9.17 -3.88
C MET A 307 -6.38 -9.90 -4.56
N TYR A 308 -7.28 -9.19 -5.23
CA TYR A 308 -8.41 -9.82 -5.94
C TYR A 308 -7.94 -10.67 -7.14
N GLY A 309 -6.91 -10.21 -7.86
CA GLY A 309 -6.34 -10.89 -9.02
C GLY A 309 -5.48 -12.12 -8.70
N GLY A 310 -5.12 -12.34 -7.44
CA GLY A 310 -4.22 -13.43 -7.03
C GLY A 310 -2.74 -13.11 -7.22
N ALA A 311 -2.40 -11.86 -7.55
CA ALA A 311 -1.03 -11.41 -7.83
C ALA A 311 -0.16 -11.36 -6.56
N LYS A 312 1.16 -11.29 -6.75
CA LYS A 312 2.14 -11.06 -5.68
C LYS A 312 2.36 -9.56 -5.46
N ILE A 313 2.64 -9.16 -4.23
CA ILE A 313 2.96 -7.79 -3.83
C ILE A 313 4.34 -7.79 -3.17
N GLY A 314 5.35 -7.31 -3.88
CA GLY A 314 6.68 -7.04 -3.33
C GLY A 314 6.75 -5.61 -2.82
N TYR A 315 6.94 -5.42 -1.51
CA TYR A 315 7.17 -4.11 -0.93
C TYR A 315 8.60 -3.63 -1.19
N PHE A 316 8.75 -2.34 -1.53
CA PHE A 316 10.07 -1.71 -1.58
C PHE A 316 10.68 -1.57 -0.17
N ARG A 317 11.97 -1.28 -0.07
CA ARG A 317 12.67 -1.22 1.24
C ARG A 317 12.44 0.06 2.06
N GLY A 318 11.44 0.86 1.71
CA GLY A 318 11.17 2.15 2.37
C GLY A 318 12.00 3.34 1.86
N ASP A 319 13.01 3.10 1.01
CA ASP A 319 13.88 4.16 0.45
C ASP A 319 13.62 4.39 -1.05
N ILE A 320 12.94 5.49 -1.36
CA ILE A 320 12.62 5.87 -2.74
C ILE A 320 13.87 6.17 -3.60
N LEU A 321 15.01 6.51 -2.99
CA LEU A 321 16.25 6.73 -3.73
C LEU A 321 16.76 5.43 -4.35
N MET A 322 16.40 4.31 -3.74
CA MET A 322 16.92 2.98 -4.04
C MET A 322 15.87 2.08 -4.71
N LEU A 323 14.69 2.63 -5.02
CA LEU A 323 13.58 1.92 -5.66
C LEU A 323 14.00 1.15 -6.92
N LEU A 324 14.87 1.71 -7.76
CA LEU A 324 15.30 1.01 -8.98
C LEU A 324 16.12 -0.27 -8.71
N GLU A 325 16.78 -0.36 -7.55
CA GLU A 325 17.44 -1.60 -7.13
C GLU A 325 16.41 -2.64 -6.69
N ASP A 326 15.38 -2.21 -5.95
CA ASP A 326 14.26 -3.09 -5.56
C ASP A 326 13.52 -3.61 -6.79
N VAL A 327 13.31 -2.74 -7.79
CA VAL A 327 12.69 -3.11 -9.07
C VAL A 327 13.55 -4.10 -9.85
N ALA A 328 14.87 -3.90 -9.91
CA ALA A 328 15.78 -4.82 -10.59
C ALA A 328 15.83 -6.20 -9.92
N GLU A 329 15.72 -6.25 -8.58
CA GLU A 329 15.64 -7.48 -7.81
C GLU A 329 14.27 -8.17 -7.98
N LEU A 330 13.17 -7.42 -7.88
CA LEU A 330 11.82 -7.96 -7.92
C LEU A 330 11.35 -8.37 -9.32
N ARG A 331 11.77 -7.61 -10.35
CA ARG A 331 11.28 -7.71 -11.74
C ARG A 331 9.74 -7.68 -11.83
N PRO A 332 9.11 -6.59 -11.38
CA PRO A 332 7.65 -6.50 -11.34
C PRO A 332 7.04 -6.51 -12.74
N THR A 333 5.92 -7.21 -12.92
CA THR A 333 5.09 -7.12 -14.14
C THR A 333 4.15 -5.93 -14.09
N PHE A 334 3.87 -5.42 -12.89
CA PHE A 334 3.02 -4.26 -12.66
C PHE A 334 3.75 -3.16 -11.88
N PHE A 335 3.97 -2.03 -12.54
CA PHE A 335 4.68 -0.87 -12.00
C PHE A 335 3.76 0.35 -11.97
N PRO A 336 3.19 0.71 -10.80
CA PRO A 336 2.40 1.92 -10.71
C PRO A 336 3.32 3.15 -10.78
N ALA A 337 2.96 4.15 -11.58
CA ALA A 337 3.80 5.32 -11.80
C ALA A 337 3.07 6.63 -11.49
N VAL A 338 3.83 7.60 -10.98
CA VAL A 338 3.38 8.98 -10.78
C VAL A 338 4.32 9.94 -11.53
N PRO A 339 3.84 11.10 -12.00
CA PRO A 339 4.65 12.00 -12.84
C PRO A 339 6.01 12.37 -12.24
N ARG A 340 6.07 12.61 -10.93
CA ARG A 340 7.33 12.94 -10.23
C ARG A 340 8.36 11.81 -10.35
N LEU A 341 7.94 10.55 -10.24
CA LEU A 341 8.83 9.41 -10.36
C LEU A 341 9.29 9.23 -11.82
N LEU A 342 8.38 9.35 -12.78
CA LEU A 342 8.73 9.29 -14.20
C LEU A 342 9.75 10.36 -14.59
N ASN A 343 9.58 11.59 -14.11
CA ASN A 343 10.54 12.68 -14.33
C ASN A 343 11.91 12.36 -13.74
N ARG A 344 11.96 11.72 -12.57
CA ARG A 344 13.21 11.30 -11.93
C ARG A 344 13.92 10.21 -12.73
N ILE A 345 13.19 9.18 -13.16
CA ILE A 345 13.73 8.11 -14.00
C ILE A 345 14.24 8.71 -15.32
N TYR A 346 13.43 9.57 -15.95
CA TYR A 346 13.81 10.28 -17.17
C TYR A 346 15.11 11.08 -16.99
N ALA A 347 15.22 11.91 -15.96
CA ALA A 347 16.42 12.71 -15.70
C ALA A 347 17.67 11.82 -15.53
N LYS A 348 17.56 10.71 -14.77
CA LYS A 348 18.67 9.75 -14.59
C LYS A 348 19.07 9.08 -15.92
N LEU A 349 18.08 8.70 -16.73
CA LEU A 349 18.33 8.07 -18.04
C LEU A 349 18.93 9.06 -19.02
N VAL A 350 18.42 10.28 -19.12
CA VAL A 350 18.94 11.33 -20.01
C VAL A 350 20.39 11.67 -19.68
N ALA A 351 20.69 11.89 -18.39
CA ALA A 351 22.05 12.19 -17.93
C ALA A 351 23.05 11.05 -18.27
N SER A 352 22.64 9.79 -18.09
CA SER A 352 23.49 8.63 -18.36
C SER A 352 23.51 8.16 -19.81
N THR A 353 22.66 8.73 -20.68
CA THR A 353 22.56 8.35 -22.09
C THR A 353 22.65 9.55 -23.03
N ILE A 354 21.58 10.31 -23.23
CA ILE A 354 21.47 11.38 -24.23
C ILE A 354 22.52 12.49 -24.00
N GLU A 355 22.74 12.88 -22.75
CA GLU A 355 23.69 13.92 -22.36
C GLU A 355 25.10 13.38 -22.08
N ALA A 356 25.29 12.07 -22.08
CA ALA A 356 26.60 11.46 -21.87
C ALA A 356 27.59 11.90 -22.97
N PRO A 357 28.85 12.20 -22.62
CA PRO A 357 29.86 12.55 -23.60
C PRO A 357 30.27 11.34 -24.46
N GLY A 358 30.88 11.63 -25.61
CA GLY A 358 31.51 10.61 -26.46
C GLY A 358 30.53 9.65 -27.14
N LEU A 359 30.99 8.42 -27.35
CA LEU A 359 30.31 7.41 -28.17
C LEU A 359 28.96 6.99 -27.58
N VAL A 360 28.85 6.90 -26.26
CA VAL A 360 27.61 6.52 -25.56
C VAL A 360 26.48 7.49 -25.91
N GLY A 361 26.71 8.80 -25.75
CA GLY A 361 25.69 9.79 -26.08
C GLY A 361 25.41 9.91 -27.57
N ALA A 362 26.42 9.75 -28.43
CA ALA A 362 26.22 9.74 -29.88
C ALA A 362 25.30 8.58 -30.32
N LEU A 363 25.50 7.37 -29.77
CA LEU A 363 24.65 6.22 -30.03
C LEU A 363 23.26 6.37 -29.42
N ALA A 364 23.16 6.88 -28.19
CA ALA A 364 21.87 7.13 -27.53
C ALA A 364 21.00 8.13 -28.32
N ARG A 365 21.56 9.27 -28.75
CA ARG A 365 20.83 10.26 -29.56
C ARG A 365 20.32 9.68 -30.88
N ARG A 366 21.14 8.88 -31.58
CA ARG A 366 20.72 8.18 -32.80
C ARG A 366 19.63 7.14 -32.54
N GLY A 367 19.76 6.36 -31.47
CA GLY A 367 18.77 5.34 -31.11
C GLY A 367 17.42 5.93 -30.73
N VAL A 368 17.41 7.01 -29.94
CA VAL A 368 16.19 7.74 -29.58
C VAL A 368 15.55 8.34 -30.83
N ALA A 369 16.32 9.03 -31.68
CA ALA A 369 15.79 9.60 -32.92
C ALA A 369 15.16 8.55 -33.84
N ALA A 370 15.80 7.37 -33.99
CA ALA A 370 15.26 6.27 -34.78
C ALA A 370 13.93 5.73 -34.22
N LYS A 371 13.81 5.58 -32.90
CA LYS A 371 12.56 5.16 -32.26
C LYS A 371 11.47 6.22 -32.33
N MET A 372 11.81 7.50 -32.19
CA MET A 372 10.86 8.60 -32.36
C MET A 372 10.33 8.65 -33.80
N ALA A 373 11.19 8.41 -34.80
CA ALA A 373 10.77 8.31 -36.19
C ALA A 373 9.85 7.10 -36.43
N ASN A 374 10.15 5.93 -35.84
CA ASN A 374 9.25 4.77 -35.89
C ASN A 374 7.89 5.08 -35.27
N LEU A 375 7.87 5.73 -34.11
CA LEU A 375 6.63 6.10 -33.42
C LEU A 375 5.81 7.07 -34.25
N ALA A 376 6.43 8.13 -34.79
CA ALA A 376 5.78 9.10 -35.67
C ALA A 376 5.23 8.47 -36.95
N ALA A 377 5.89 7.41 -37.46
CA ALA A 377 5.45 6.64 -38.61
C ALA A 377 4.43 5.52 -38.28
N GLY A 378 3.94 5.43 -37.04
CA GLY A 378 2.98 4.40 -36.61
C GLY A 378 3.57 2.99 -36.48
N LYS A 379 4.89 2.84 -36.50
CA LYS A 379 5.60 1.54 -36.39
C LYS A 379 5.87 1.11 -34.94
N GLY A 380 5.41 1.91 -33.97
CA GLY A 380 5.62 1.67 -32.54
C GLY A 380 7.03 2.05 -32.06
N VAL A 381 7.40 1.54 -30.87
CA VAL A 381 8.64 1.92 -30.16
C VAL A 381 9.76 0.88 -30.24
N ASN A 382 9.55 -0.21 -30.99
CA ASN A 382 10.51 -1.30 -31.14
C ASN A 382 11.50 -1.03 -32.29
N HIS A 383 12.74 -1.47 -32.13
CA HIS A 383 13.78 -1.36 -33.15
C HIS A 383 14.89 -2.40 -32.94
N ALA A 384 15.02 -3.38 -33.84
CA ALA A 384 15.92 -4.53 -33.68
C ALA A 384 17.37 -4.19 -33.28
N LEU A 385 18.01 -3.25 -33.97
CA LEU A 385 19.39 -2.83 -33.65
C LEU A 385 19.48 -2.08 -32.31
N TRP A 386 18.73 -0.99 -32.16
CA TRP A 386 18.84 -0.11 -31.00
C TRP A 386 18.33 -0.75 -29.71
N ASP A 387 17.33 -1.64 -29.80
CA ASP A 387 16.89 -2.43 -28.65
C ASP A 387 18.03 -3.29 -28.11
N ARG A 388 18.70 -4.05 -28.98
CA ARG A 388 19.82 -4.90 -28.56
C ARG A 388 21.01 -4.09 -28.05
N LEU A 389 21.31 -2.95 -28.66
CA LEU A 389 22.51 -2.17 -28.36
C LEU A 389 22.37 -1.26 -27.12
N LEU A 390 21.18 -0.67 -26.92
CA LEU A 390 20.93 0.34 -25.88
C LEU A 390 19.73 -0.02 -25.00
N PHE A 391 18.53 -0.16 -25.59
CA PHE A 391 17.30 -0.12 -24.79
C PHE A 391 17.03 -1.39 -23.98
N ASN A 392 17.53 -2.56 -24.37
CA ASN A 392 17.41 -3.77 -23.56
C ASN A 392 18.18 -3.67 -22.24
N LYS A 393 19.33 -2.96 -22.23
CA LYS A 393 20.07 -2.68 -20.99
C LYS A 393 19.29 -1.74 -20.07
N VAL A 394 18.62 -0.75 -20.66
CA VAL A 394 17.73 0.17 -19.92
C VAL A 394 16.52 -0.59 -19.36
N LYS A 395 15.90 -1.47 -20.16
CA LYS A 395 14.80 -2.34 -19.71
C LYS A 395 15.21 -3.21 -18.51
N MET A 396 16.36 -3.89 -18.61
CA MET A 396 16.90 -4.69 -17.49
C MET A 396 17.13 -3.88 -16.21
N ALA A 397 17.50 -2.60 -16.33
CA ALA A 397 17.68 -1.71 -15.18
C ALA A 397 16.35 -1.22 -14.57
N LEU A 398 15.23 -1.45 -15.26
CA LEU A 398 13.87 -1.10 -14.85
C LEU A 398 13.04 -2.35 -14.49
N GLY A 399 13.67 -3.52 -14.35
CA GLY A 399 13.01 -4.81 -14.13
C GLY A 399 12.86 -5.59 -15.42
#